data_AF-A0A382TDE7-F1
#
_entry.id   AF-A0A382TDE7-F1
#
_cell.length_a   1.000
_cell.length_b   1.000
_cell.length_c   1.000
_cell.angle_alpha   90.00
_cell.angle_beta   90.00
_cell.angle_gamma   90.00
#
_symmetry.space_group_name_H-M   'P 1'
#
loop_
_entity.id
_entity.type
_entity.pdbx_description
1 polymer ?
#
loop_
_entity_poly.entity_id
_entity_poly.type
_entity_poly.pdbx_seq_one_letter_code
_entity_poly.pdbx_strand_id
1 'polypeptide(L)'
;MSDLLLELFGEEIPASMQARAAKDLKRLVCNSCRVANLPFETAKAYVTPRRLILHISGLPMAQTDAREEIRGPKVDAPDKAIQGFLQGNGISRDQCEERELAKGVFLYAIIQHQGRP
;
A
#
# COMPACT_ATOMS: atom_id res chain seq x y z
N MET A 1 6.27 -17.06 1.68
CA MET A 1 5.73 -16.37 0.48
C MET A 1 4.77 -17.31 -0.21
N SER A 2 3.68 -16.77 -0.74
CA SER A 2 2.57 -17.51 -1.32
C SER A 2 2.38 -17.18 -2.80
N ASP A 3 1.72 -18.09 -3.49
CA ASP A 3 1.31 -17.92 -4.88
C ASP A 3 -0.18 -17.55 -4.94
N LEU A 4 -0.50 -16.56 -5.79
CA LEU A 4 -1.86 -16.21 -6.16
C LEU A 4 -2.15 -16.72 -7.57
N LEU A 5 -3.17 -17.55 -7.70
CA LEU A 5 -3.76 -17.92 -8.98
C LEU A 5 -5.14 -17.26 -9.10
N LEU A 6 -5.25 -16.29 -10.00
CA LEU A 6 -6.53 -15.68 -10.38
C LEU A 6 -6.96 -16.25 -11.72
N GLU A 7 -8.14 -16.85 -11.75
CA GLU A 7 -8.76 -17.34 -12.98
C GLU A 7 -10.13 -16.71 -13.18
N LEU A 8 -10.32 -16.08 -14.33
CA LEU A 8 -11.59 -15.53 -14.78
C LEU A 8 -12.12 -16.40 -15.92
N PHE A 9 -13.25 -17.05 -15.69
CA PHE A 9 -14.01 -17.77 -16.72
C PHE A 9 -15.09 -16.87 -17.31
N GLY A 10 -15.29 -16.94 -18.63
CA GLY A 10 -16.29 -16.11 -19.30
C GLY A 10 -16.76 -16.64 -20.63
N GLU A 11 -17.37 -15.72 -21.39
CA GLU A 11 -17.70 -15.91 -22.79
C GLU A 11 -16.45 -15.96 -23.67
N GLU A 12 -16.66 -16.20 -24.96
CA GLU A 12 -15.56 -16.29 -25.92
C GLU A 12 -14.89 -14.93 -26.13
N ILE A 13 -13.58 -14.88 -25.88
CA ILE A 13 -12.69 -13.76 -26.12
C ILE A 13 -12.22 -13.86 -27.58
N PRO A 14 -12.54 -12.87 -28.45
CA PRO A 14 -12.09 -12.87 -29.83
C PRO A 14 -10.57 -13.03 -29.93
N ALA A 15 -10.09 -13.84 -30.88
CA ALA A 15 -8.67 -14.16 -31.02
C ALA A 15 -7.76 -12.91 -31.09
N SER A 16 -8.22 -11.85 -31.76
CA SER A 16 -7.51 -10.57 -31.86
C SER A 16 -7.35 -9.83 -30.53
N MET A 17 -8.22 -10.10 -29.55
CA MET A 17 -8.23 -9.45 -28.24
C MET A 17 -7.46 -10.22 -27.16
N GLN A 18 -7.26 -11.53 -27.34
CA GLN A 18 -6.72 -12.42 -26.30
C GLN A 18 -5.37 -11.96 -25.75
N ALA A 19 -4.40 -11.67 -26.64
CA ALA A 19 -3.07 -11.22 -26.22
C ALA A 19 -3.10 -9.90 -25.43
N ARG A 20 -3.95 -8.96 -25.87
CA ARG A 20 -4.15 -7.68 -25.17
C ARG A 20 -4.81 -7.89 -23.81
N ALA A 21 -5.85 -8.73 -23.74
CA ALA A 21 -6.57 -9.00 -22.50
C ALA A 21 -5.64 -9.59 -21.41
N ALA A 22 -4.77 -10.54 -21.77
CA ALA A 22 -3.78 -11.08 -20.83
C ALA A 22 -2.78 -10.02 -20.34
N LYS A 23 -2.30 -9.17 -21.27
CA LYS A 23 -1.37 -8.07 -20.94
C LYS A 23 -2.02 -7.03 -20.03
N ASP A 24 -3.27 -6.66 -20.31
CA ASP A 24 -4.02 -5.68 -19.53
C ASP A 24 -4.36 -6.22 -18.14
N LEU A 25 -4.78 -7.49 -18.01
CA LEU A 25 -4.98 -8.13 -16.70
C LEU A 25 -3.70 -8.07 -15.86
N LYS A 26 -2.57 -8.53 -16.41
CA LYS A 26 -1.27 -8.48 -15.71
C LYS A 26 -0.93 -7.05 -15.28
N ARG A 27 -1.03 -6.08 -16.18
CA ARG A 27 -0.71 -4.67 -15.91
C ARG A 27 -1.57 -4.10 -14.79
N LEU A 28 -2.90 -4.28 -14.87
CA LEU A 28 -3.83 -3.72 -13.90
C LEU A 28 -3.59 -4.31 -12.50
N VAL A 29 -3.49 -5.64 -12.39
CA VAL A 29 -3.28 -6.28 -11.09
C VAL A 29 -1.90 -5.97 -10.52
N CYS A 30 -0.83 -6.00 -11.32
CA CYS A 30 0.51 -5.65 -10.82
C CYS A 30 0.58 -4.20 -10.33
N ASN A 31 -0.10 -3.27 -11.01
CA ASN A 31 -0.20 -1.88 -10.57
C ASN A 31 -0.95 -1.78 -9.23
N SER A 32 -2.05 -2.53 -9.06
CA SER A 32 -2.78 -2.59 -7.79
C SER A 32 -1.93 -3.17 -6.66
N CYS A 33 -1.16 -4.24 -6.90
CA CYS A 33 -0.22 -4.79 -5.91
C CYS A 33 0.80 -3.73 -5.48
N ARG A 34 1.36 -2.96 -6.43
CA ARG A 34 2.30 -1.88 -6.11
C ARG A 34 1.66 -0.79 -5.26
N VAL A 35 0.46 -0.33 -5.60
CA VAL A 35 -0.27 0.69 -4.83
C VAL A 35 -0.59 0.17 -3.42
N ALA A 36 -0.84 -1.12 -3.28
CA ALA A 36 -1.08 -1.78 -2.01
C ALA A 36 0.23 -2.14 -1.25
N ASN A 37 1.41 -1.72 -1.71
CA ASN A 37 2.70 -2.12 -1.11
C ASN A 37 2.86 -3.64 -0.94
N LEU A 38 2.38 -4.41 -1.93
CA LEU A 38 2.52 -5.87 -2.00
C LEU A 38 3.62 -6.21 -3.02
N PRO A 39 4.89 -6.33 -2.60
CA PRO A 39 5.95 -6.81 -3.48
C PRO A 39 5.68 -8.27 -3.90
N PHE A 40 6.14 -8.65 -5.08
CA PHE A 40 6.07 -10.03 -5.59
C PHE A 40 7.29 -10.30 -6.47
N GLU A 41 7.62 -11.57 -6.66
CA GLU A 41 8.79 -11.98 -7.45
C GLU A 41 8.48 -12.00 -8.95
N THR A 42 7.39 -12.67 -9.33
CA THR A 42 7.02 -12.82 -10.74
C THR A 42 5.52 -12.76 -10.94
N ALA A 43 5.11 -12.33 -12.13
CA ALA A 43 3.71 -12.35 -12.58
C ALA A 43 3.63 -12.80 -14.04
N LYS A 44 2.78 -13.79 -14.32
CA LYS A 44 2.56 -14.34 -15.68
C LYS A 44 1.06 -14.44 -15.95
N ALA A 45 0.64 -13.94 -17.11
CA ALA A 45 -0.74 -14.04 -17.56
C ALA A 45 -0.86 -15.02 -18.72
N TYR A 46 -1.98 -15.74 -18.74
CA TYR A 46 -2.35 -16.71 -19.76
C TYR A 46 -3.76 -16.41 -20.25
N VAL A 47 -4.04 -16.82 -21.47
CA VAL A 47 -5.35 -16.64 -22.10
C VAL A 47 -5.70 -17.85 -22.92
N THR A 48 -6.98 -18.23 -22.84
CA THR A 48 -7.64 -19.14 -23.78
C THR A 48 -8.91 -18.42 -24.27
N PRO A 49 -9.64 -18.96 -25.26
CA PRO A 49 -10.88 -18.33 -25.70
C PRO A 49 -11.89 -18.07 -24.59
N ARG A 50 -11.89 -18.79 -23.46
CA ARG A 50 -12.89 -18.59 -22.39
C ARG A 50 -12.29 -18.31 -21.02
N ARG A 51 -10.97 -18.15 -20.92
CA ARG A 51 -10.27 -17.99 -19.64
C ARG A 51 -9.19 -16.93 -19.73
N LEU A 52 -9.13 -16.05 -18.73
CA LEU A 52 -7.99 -15.20 -18.44
C LEU A 52 -7.42 -15.61 -17.09
N ILE A 53 -6.12 -15.89 -17.07
CA ILE A 53 -5.45 -16.42 -15.89
C ILE A 53 -4.28 -15.50 -15.57
N LEU A 54 -4.07 -15.21 -14.29
CA LEU A 54 -2.90 -14.53 -13.78
C LEU A 54 -2.32 -15.35 -12.63
N HIS A 55 -1.06 -15.74 -12.76
CA HIS A 55 -0.27 -16.35 -11.70
C HIS A 55 0.74 -15.32 -11.19
N ILE A 56 0.67 -14.99 -9.91
CA ILE A 56 1.66 -14.15 -9.21
C ILE A 56 2.34 -15.04 -8.17
N SER A 57 3.67 -15.05 -8.17
CA SER A 57 4.47 -15.80 -7.21
C SER A 57 5.29 -14.86 -6.33
N GLY A 58 5.55 -15.29 -5.11
CA GLY A 58 6.35 -14.52 -4.15
C GLY A 58 5.56 -13.43 -3.42
N LEU A 59 4.23 -13.53 -3.31
CA LEU A 59 3.45 -12.56 -2.54
C LEU A 59 3.68 -12.77 -1.03
N PRO A 60 3.76 -11.70 -0.23
CA PRO A 60 3.76 -11.80 1.21
C PRO A 60 2.37 -12.21 1.71
N MET A 61 2.32 -12.88 2.86
CA MET A 61 1.05 -13.33 3.48
C MET A 61 0.26 -12.22 4.17
N ALA A 62 0.87 -11.05 4.32
CA ALA A 62 0.28 -9.84 4.83
C ALA A 62 1.04 -8.65 4.25
N GLN A 63 0.40 -7.49 4.17
CA GLN A 63 1.08 -6.23 3.91
C GLN A 63 2.11 -5.97 5.01
N THR A 64 3.21 -5.31 4.68
CA THR A 64 4.16 -4.84 5.70
C THR A 64 3.52 -3.73 6.52
N ASP A 65 3.84 -3.66 7.82
CA ASP A 65 3.44 -2.53 8.65
C ASP A 65 3.99 -1.23 8.04
N ALA A 66 3.13 -0.23 7.92
CA ALA A 66 3.51 1.09 7.45
C ALA A 66 3.64 2.04 8.63
N ARG A 67 4.76 2.77 8.70
CA ARG A 67 4.98 3.84 9.68
C ARG A 67 4.85 5.17 8.95
N GLU A 68 3.82 5.94 9.27
CA GLU A 68 3.68 7.30 8.79
C GLU A 68 4.21 8.27 9.85
N GLU A 69 5.14 9.14 9.45
CA GLU A 69 5.68 10.20 10.31
C GLU A 69 5.08 11.54 9.89
N ILE A 70 4.24 12.11 10.74
CA ILE A 70 3.63 13.43 10.51
C ILE A 70 4.35 14.46 11.37
N ARG A 71 4.99 15.42 10.71
CA ARG A 71 5.66 16.53 11.40
C ARG A 71 4.62 17.48 11.97
N GLY A 72 4.67 17.65 13.29
CA GLY A 72 3.88 18.58 14.06
C GLY A 72 4.58 19.92 14.32
N PRO A 73 3.98 20.75 15.18
CA PRO A 73 4.54 22.03 15.59
C PRO A 73 5.80 21.84 16.45
N LYS A 74 6.48 22.94 16.77
CA LYS A 74 7.58 22.91 17.73
C LYS A 74 7.08 22.49 19.12
N VAL A 75 7.97 21.93 19.93
CA VAL A 75 7.69 21.56 21.33
C VAL A 75 7.24 22.76 22.17
N ASP A 76 7.76 23.95 21.87
CA ASP A 76 7.46 25.23 22.52
C ASP A 76 6.34 26.03 21.84
N ALA A 77 5.63 25.43 20.87
CA ALA A 77 4.51 26.09 20.21
C ALA A 77 3.33 26.31 21.19
N PRO A 78 2.42 27.27 20.91
CA PRO A 78 1.26 27.50 21.74
C PRO A 78 0.43 26.22 21.97
N ASP A 79 -0.06 26.02 23.21
CA ASP A 79 -0.80 24.80 23.59
C ASP A 79 -1.96 24.49 22.65
N LYS A 80 -2.64 25.53 22.13
CA LYS A 80 -3.72 25.38 21.16
C LYS A 80 -3.26 24.72 19.86
N ALA A 81 -2.05 25.02 19.39
CA ALA A 81 -1.48 24.41 18.18
C ALA A 81 -1.07 22.96 18.44
N ILE A 82 -0.49 22.67 19.61
CA ILE A 82 -0.14 21.30 20.02
C ILE A 82 -1.41 20.46 20.15
N GLN A 83 -2.43 20.94 20.87
CA GLN A 83 -3.70 20.23 21.03
C GLN A 83 -4.41 19.99 19.69
N GLY A 84 -4.43 20.98 18.79
CA GLY A 84 -4.99 20.82 17.46
C GLY A 84 -4.27 19.75 16.64
N PHE A 85 -2.94 19.67 16.74
CA PHE A 85 -2.15 18.63 16.10
C PHE A 85 -2.45 17.23 16.67
N LEU A 86 -2.51 17.11 18.00
CA LEU A 86 -2.81 15.85 18.67
C LEU A 86 -4.21 15.33 18.32
N GLN A 87 -5.24 16.20 18.40
CA GLN A 87 -6.61 15.85 18.04
C GLN A 87 -6.76 15.52 16.55
N GLY A 88 -6.14 16.30 15.66
CA GLY A 88 -6.22 16.09 14.21
C GLY A 88 -5.63 14.77 13.75
N ASN A 89 -4.67 14.21 14.51
CA ASN A 89 -4.03 12.93 14.22
C ASN A 89 -4.52 11.78 15.14
N GLY A 90 -5.44 12.06 16.07
CA GLY A 90 -6.00 11.05 16.98
C GLY A 90 -4.98 10.43 17.94
N ILE A 91 -3.91 11.14 18.27
CA ILE A 91 -2.82 10.64 19.12
C ILE A 91 -2.69 11.46 20.40
N SER A 92 -2.11 10.87 21.43
CA SER A 92 -1.76 11.56 22.68
C SER A 92 -0.31 12.07 22.67
N ARG A 93 0.02 13.01 23.57
CA ARG A 93 1.34 13.67 23.57
C ARG A 93 2.50 12.70 23.84
N ASP A 94 2.25 11.66 24.62
CA ASP A 94 3.18 10.55 24.91
C ASP A 94 3.45 9.65 23.69
N GLN A 95 2.62 9.74 22.65
CA GLN A 95 2.81 9.03 21.38
C GLN A 95 3.58 9.88 20.34
N CYS A 96 4.06 11.07 20.71
CA CYS A 96 4.91 11.90 19.87
C CYS A 96 6.41 11.66 20.15
N GLU A 97 7.21 11.58 19.09
CA GLU A 97 8.67 11.70 19.19
C GLU A 97 9.08 13.18 19.10
N GLU A 98 9.99 13.61 19.96
CA GLU A 98 10.62 14.93 19.86
C GLU A 98 11.92 14.79 19.04
N ARG A 99 11.99 15.48 17.90
CA ARG A 99 13.16 15.44 17.02
C ARG A 99 13.80 16.81 16.91
N GLU A 100 15.07 16.89 17.27
CA GLU A 100 15.87 18.10 17.18
C GLU A 100 16.27 18.37 15.72
N LEU A 101 16.01 19.59 15.26
CA LEU A 101 16.37 20.06 13.94
C LEU A 101 17.08 21.42 14.09
N ALA A 102 17.77 21.86 13.03
CA ALA A 102 18.49 23.14 13.02
C ALA A 102 17.62 24.38 13.36
N LYS A 103 16.28 24.24 13.35
CA LYS A 103 15.32 25.32 13.67
C LYS A 103 14.58 25.12 15.01
N GLY A 104 15.02 24.19 15.86
CA GLY A 104 14.43 23.84 17.15
C GLY A 104 13.91 22.40 17.22
N VAL A 105 13.30 22.05 18.35
CA VAL A 105 12.72 20.72 18.59
C VAL A 105 11.28 20.67 18.11
N PHE A 106 10.95 19.68 17.27
CA PHE A 106 9.62 19.50 16.70
C PHE A 106 8.99 18.20 17.19
N LEU A 107 7.67 18.20 17.28
CA LEU A 107 6.90 16.99 17.54
C LEU A 107 6.68 16.20 16.26
N TYR A 108 6.78 14.89 16.36
CA TYR A 108 6.48 13.96 15.28
C TYR A 108 5.45 12.94 15.77
N ALA A 109 4.31 12.90 15.10
CA ALA A 109 3.35 11.82 15.28
C ALA A 109 3.84 10.60 14.51
N ILE A 110 3.86 9.44 15.15
CA ILE A 110 4.20 8.17 14.51
C ILE A 110 2.95 7.32 14.50
N ILE A 111 2.31 7.28 13.35
CA ILE A 111 1.11 6.47 13.15
C ILE A 111 1.56 5.14 12.57
N GLN A 112 1.39 4.07 13.34
CA GLN A 112 1.62 2.71 12.87
C GLN A 112 0.34 2.18 12.25
N HIS A 113 0.40 1.87 10.97
CA HIS A 113 -0.63 1.14 10.25
C HIS A 113 -0.22 -0.32 10.18
N GLN A 114 -0.89 -1.16 10.98
CA GLN A 114 -0.68 -2.59 10.90
C GLN A 114 -1.06 -3.09 9.50
N GLY A 115 -0.18 -3.91 8.93
CA GLY A 115 -0.44 -4.55 7.65
C GLY A 115 -1.72 -5.38 7.69
N ARG A 116 -2.45 -5.41 6.58
CA ARG A 116 -3.64 -6.27 6.44
C ARG A 116 -3.23 -7.64 5.88
N PRO A 117 -3.89 -8.73 6.29
CA PRO A 117 -3.74 -10.04 5.64
C PRO A 117 -4.19 -9.98 4.18
#